data_AF-A0A8J5PBW5-F1
#
_entry.id   AF-A0A8J5PBW5-F1
#
_cell.length_a   1.000
_cell.length_b   1.000
_cell.length_c   1.000
_cell.angle_alpha   90.00
_cell.angle_beta   90.00
_cell.angle_gamma   90.00
#
_symmetry.space_group_name_H-M   'P 1'
#
loop_
_entity.id
_entity.type
_entity.pdbx_description
1 polymer ?
#
loop_
_entity_poly.entity_id
_entity_poly.type
_entity_poly.pdbx_seq_one_letter_code
_entity_poly.pdbx_strand_id
1 'polypeptide(L)'
;MTSFASPEEPTDQWIDFHCPVNPRGYGYQSPSSSSTGAATSLAGYDWLDFSIAGDSASAFWSLCYDYYHGFDNFRNGYRAKFGKNTFVSSVVRFRWDVGKDVTSTEYETYMNQLEIFRKWFSGNIMGPDSGTLSDAILIMPYGEPHPEYRDEAIHLLGPSL
;
A
#
# COMPACT_ATOMS: atom_id res chain seq x y z
N MET A 1 6.62 4.41 -9.27
CA MET A 1 6.14 3.78 -8.02
C MET A 1 4.99 2.88 -8.43
N THR A 2 4.78 1.77 -7.75
CA THR A 2 3.61 0.91 -8.01
C THR A 2 2.32 1.58 -7.53
N SER A 3 1.18 1.27 -8.15
CA SER A 3 -0.10 1.84 -7.73
C SER A 3 -0.43 1.42 -6.30
N PHE A 4 -0.91 2.36 -5.48
CA PHE A 4 -1.28 2.16 -4.07
C PHE A 4 -0.22 1.52 -3.18
N ALA A 5 1.06 1.67 -3.53
CA ALA A 5 2.15 0.94 -2.88
C ALA A 5 1.96 -0.59 -2.88
N SER A 6 1.22 -1.11 -3.86
CA SER A 6 0.94 -2.53 -4.00
C SER A 6 2.16 -3.29 -4.54
N PRO A 7 2.26 -4.61 -4.31
CA PRO A 7 3.40 -5.39 -4.76
C PRO A 7 3.30 -5.74 -6.25
N GLU A 8 3.27 -4.74 -7.13
CA GLU A 8 3.12 -4.96 -8.59
C GLU A 8 4.37 -5.59 -9.20
N GLU A 9 4.15 -6.67 -9.95
CA GLU A 9 5.15 -7.39 -10.71
C GLU A 9 5.22 -6.91 -12.18
N PRO A 10 6.41 -6.60 -12.71
CA PRO A 10 6.61 -6.34 -14.13
C PRO A 10 6.48 -7.66 -14.93
N THR A 11 5.84 -7.70 -16.10
CA THR A 11 5.15 -6.63 -16.85
C THR A 11 3.62 -6.71 -16.76
N ASP A 12 3.07 -7.65 -15.98
CA ASP A 12 1.64 -7.96 -15.98
C ASP A 12 0.80 -6.96 -15.16
N GLN A 13 1.40 -6.33 -14.16
CA GLN A 13 0.67 -5.51 -13.18
C GLN A 13 0.91 -4.00 -13.33
N TRP A 14 1.72 -3.60 -14.32
CA TRP A 14 2.03 -2.21 -14.65
C TRP A 14 1.25 -1.81 -15.90
N ILE A 15 0.00 -1.36 -15.71
CA ILE A 15 -0.95 -1.12 -16.81
C ILE A 15 -0.75 0.26 -17.43
N ASP A 16 -0.62 1.30 -16.60
CA ASP A 16 -0.64 2.70 -17.06
C ASP A 16 0.75 3.23 -17.42
N PHE A 17 1.80 2.63 -16.88
CA PHE A 17 3.20 3.04 -17.07
C PHE A 17 4.10 1.84 -17.26
N HIS A 18 5.14 1.98 -18.06
CA HIS A 18 6.19 0.96 -18.08
C HIS A 18 6.94 0.92 -16.74
N CYS A 19 7.15 -0.30 -16.25
CA CYS A 19 7.98 -0.51 -15.07
C CYS A 19 9.41 0.03 -15.30
N PRO A 20 9.96 0.83 -14.36
CA PRO A 20 11.34 1.32 -14.47
C PRO A 20 12.37 0.19 -14.62
N VAL A 21 13.35 0.37 -15.49
CA VAL A 21 14.39 -0.66 -15.72
C VAL A 21 15.35 -0.70 -14.53
N ASN A 22 15.62 -1.90 -14.00
CA ASN A 22 16.68 -2.08 -13.03
C ASN A 22 18.05 -1.96 -13.73
N PRO A 23 18.89 -0.96 -13.39
CA PRO A 23 20.18 -0.78 -14.07
C PRO A 23 21.17 -1.92 -13.80
N ARG A 24 20.89 -2.79 -12.81
CA ARG A 24 21.68 -3.98 -12.51
C ARG A 24 21.21 -5.19 -13.33
N GLY A 25 22.11 -6.17 -13.51
CA GLY A 25 21.79 -7.38 -14.24
C GLY A 25 21.40 -7.14 -15.71
N TYR A 26 22.00 -6.14 -16.34
CA TYR A 26 21.76 -5.76 -17.74
C TYR A 26 20.30 -5.41 -18.07
N GLY A 27 19.52 -4.92 -17.09
CA GLY A 27 18.12 -4.55 -17.32
C GLY A 27 17.13 -5.70 -17.19
N TYR A 28 17.57 -6.94 -16.98
CA TYR A 28 16.69 -8.11 -16.90
C TYR A 28 16.20 -8.44 -15.48
N GLN A 29 16.70 -7.75 -14.46
CA GLN A 29 16.26 -7.96 -13.08
C GLN A 29 15.01 -7.14 -12.78
N SER A 30 14.08 -7.72 -12.01
CA SER A 30 12.97 -6.95 -11.47
C SER A 30 13.50 -5.83 -10.57
N PRO A 31 12.97 -4.59 -10.69
CA PRO A 31 13.32 -3.48 -9.82
C PRO A 31 12.58 -3.50 -8.47
N SER A 32 11.74 -4.52 -8.22
CA SER A 32 10.89 -4.68 -7.02
C SER A 32 9.89 -3.53 -6.81
N SER A 33 9.08 -3.61 -5.76
CA SER A 33 7.97 -2.71 -5.42
C SER A 33 8.07 -2.24 -3.97
N SER A 34 7.39 -1.17 -3.54
CA SER A 34 6.55 -0.23 -4.29
C SER A 34 7.29 1.01 -4.76
N SER A 35 8.41 1.31 -4.11
CA SER A 35 9.24 2.48 -4.37
C SER A 35 10.23 2.26 -5.52
N THR A 36 9.78 1.54 -6.55
CA THR A 36 10.54 1.15 -7.74
C THR A 36 11.23 2.33 -8.42
N GLY A 37 10.52 3.45 -8.55
CA GLY A 37 11.03 4.66 -9.21
C GLY A 37 12.16 5.33 -8.44
N ALA A 38 12.05 5.39 -7.11
CA ALA A 38 13.09 5.96 -6.25
C ALA A 38 14.36 5.10 -6.27
N ALA A 39 14.20 3.77 -6.18
CA ALA A 39 15.33 2.85 -6.20
C ALA A 39 16.06 2.82 -7.56
N THR A 40 15.32 2.85 -8.67
CA THR A 40 15.91 2.81 -10.02
C THR A 40 16.51 4.13 -10.45
N SER A 41 15.93 5.27 -10.07
CA SER A 41 16.53 6.58 -10.36
C SER A 41 17.85 6.78 -9.62
N LEU A 42 17.90 6.42 -8.32
CA LEU A 42 19.12 6.51 -7.52
C LEU A 42 20.23 5.60 -8.05
N ALA A 43 19.86 4.41 -8.55
CA ALA A 43 20.84 3.47 -9.11
C ALA A 43 21.23 3.77 -10.57
N GLY A 44 20.43 4.56 -11.29
CA GLY A 44 20.60 4.80 -12.73
C GLY A 44 21.17 6.17 -13.09
N TYR A 45 21.10 7.15 -12.19
CA TYR A 45 21.59 8.51 -12.43
C TYR A 45 22.70 8.88 -11.44
N ASP A 46 23.95 8.91 -11.92
CA ASP A 46 25.12 9.25 -11.09
C ASP A 46 25.06 10.64 -10.46
N TRP A 47 24.24 11.55 -10.99
CA TRP A 47 24.06 12.91 -10.48
C TRP A 47 23.00 13.02 -9.37
N LEU A 48 22.26 11.95 -9.08
CA LEU A 48 21.20 11.94 -8.08
C LEU A 48 21.73 11.34 -6.77
N ASP A 49 21.95 12.18 -5.75
CA ASP A 49 22.52 11.73 -4.46
C ASP A 49 21.49 11.07 -3.52
N PHE A 50 20.21 11.46 -3.61
CA PHE A 50 19.15 11.00 -2.69
C PHE A 50 17.80 10.81 -3.39
N SER A 51 17.01 9.85 -2.89
CA SER A 51 15.62 9.61 -3.30
C SER A 51 14.75 9.33 -2.07
N ILE A 52 13.49 9.79 -2.08
CA ILE A 52 12.53 9.56 -0.99
C ILE A 52 11.54 8.46 -1.40
N ALA A 53 11.28 7.53 -0.49
CA ALA A 53 10.41 6.37 -0.67
C ALA A 53 9.47 6.23 0.52
N GLY A 54 8.26 5.70 0.29
CA GLY A 54 7.30 5.38 1.34
C GLY A 54 7.31 3.89 1.63
N ASP A 55 7.34 3.51 2.91
CA ASP A 55 7.13 2.14 3.38
C ASP A 55 5.89 2.11 4.27
N SER A 56 4.94 1.23 3.92
CA SER A 56 3.67 1.06 4.64
C SER A 56 3.64 -0.24 5.43
N ALA A 57 4.77 -0.94 5.60
CA ALA A 57 4.82 -2.23 6.30
C ALA A 57 4.11 -2.16 7.66
N SER A 58 4.46 -1.20 8.51
CA SER A 58 3.84 -1.04 9.83
C SER A 58 2.32 -0.85 9.76
N ALA A 59 1.83 -0.08 8.77
CA ALA A 59 0.40 0.10 8.54
C ALA A 59 -0.30 -1.18 8.06
N PHE A 60 0.36 -1.96 7.20
CA PHE A 60 -0.18 -3.21 6.68
C PHE A 60 -0.25 -4.31 7.75
N TRP A 61 0.84 -4.50 8.50
CA TRP A 61 0.90 -5.54 9.54
C TRP A 61 -0.03 -5.20 10.72
N SER A 62 -0.10 -3.93 11.14
CA SER A 62 -1.06 -3.52 12.19
C SER A 62 -2.50 -3.67 11.73
N LEU A 63 -2.82 -3.30 10.48
CA LEU A 63 -4.13 -3.53 9.89
C LEU A 63 -4.49 -5.02 9.90
N CYS A 64 -3.57 -5.90 9.49
CA CYS A 64 -3.84 -7.33 9.46
C CYS A 64 -4.05 -7.92 10.86
N TYR A 65 -3.26 -7.47 11.85
CA TYR A 65 -3.45 -7.85 13.25
C TYR A 65 -4.85 -7.47 13.75
N ASP A 66 -5.24 -6.19 13.60
CA ASP A 66 -6.56 -5.71 14.01
C ASP A 66 -7.69 -6.41 13.24
N TYR A 67 -7.49 -6.62 11.94
CA TYR A 67 -8.45 -7.29 11.09
C TYR A 67 -8.60 -8.77 11.40
N TYR A 68 -7.56 -9.43 11.93
CA TYR A 68 -7.67 -10.78 12.43
C TYR A 68 -8.31 -10.78 13.81
N HIS A 69 -7.71 -10.12 14.81
CA HIS A 69 -8.14 -10.19 16.21
C HIS A 69 -9.49 -9.52 16.49
N GLY A 70 -9.89 -8.53 15.68
CA GLY A 70 -11.22 -7.93 15.74
C GLY A 70 -12.36 -8.95 15.52
N PHE A 71 -12.06 -10.10 14.91
CA PHE A 71 -13.03 -11.18 14.68
C PHE A 71 -12.89 -12.36 15.64
N ASP A 72 -12.07 -12.29 16.69
CA ASP A 72 -11.88 -13.39 17.64
C ASP A 72 -13.21 -13.85 18.26
N ASN A 73 -13.99 -12.89 18.79
CA ASN A 73 -15.29 -13.18 19.38
C ASN A 73 -16.26 -13.84 18.39
N PHE A 74 -16.28 -13.35 17.15
CA PHE A 74 -17.13 -13.90 16.10
C PHE A 74 -16.72 -15.32 15.72
N ARG A 75 -15.42 -15.55 15.48
CA ARG A 75 -14.90 -16.89 15.13
C ARG A 75 -15.14 -17.90 16.23
N ASN A 76 -14.89 -17.51 17.48
CA ASN A 76 -15.10 -18.37 18.65
C ASN A 76 -16.59 -18.70 18.82
N GLY A 77 -17.46 -17.69 18.76
CA GLY A 77 -18.91 -17.87 18.86
C GLY A 77 -19.50 -18.70 17.71
N TYR A 78 -19.06 -18.48 16.48
CA TYR A 78 -19.52 -19.26 15.33
C TYR A 78 -19.10 -20.72 15.44
N ARG A 79 -17.85 -21.00 15.83
CA ARG A 79 -17.37 -22.36 16.03
C ARG A 79 -18.13 -23.07 17.15
N ALA A 80 -18.39 -22.39 18.27
CA ALA A 80 -19.17 -22.94 19.37
C ALA A 80 -20.62 -23.28 18.95
N LYS A 81 -21.26 -22.43 18.13
CA LYS A 81 -22.64 -22.60 17.70
C LYS A 81 -22.83 -23.65 16.61
N PHE A 82 -21.91 -23.72 15.64
CA PHE A 82 -22.10 -24.51 14.42
C PHE A 82 -21.10 -25.67 14.27
N GLY A 83 -20.15 -25.82 15.21
CA GLY A 83 -19.15 -26.90 15.20
C GLY A 83 -18.15 -26.85 14.05
N LYS A 84 -18.11 -25.75 13.28
CA LYS A 84 -17.24 -25.58 12.11
C LYS A 84 -16.70 -24.16 12.00
N ASN A 85 -15.67 -23.98 11.20
CA ASN A 85 -15.14 -22.65 10.88
C ASN A 85 -16.05 -21.89 9.93
N THR A 86 -16.02 -20.56 10.03
CA THR A 86 -16.69 -19.65 9.12
C THR A 86 -16.09 -19.78 7.72
N PHE A 87 -16.92 -19.65 6.70
CA PHE A 87 -16.41 -19.38 5.36
C PHE A 87 -15.77 -17.99 5.33
N VAL A 88 -14.62 -17.87 4.67
CA VAL A 88 -13.86 -16.63 4.56
C VAL A 88 -13.43 -16.51 3.10
N SER A 89 -13.69 -15.36 2.47
CA SER A 89 -13.24 -15.10 1.08
C SER A 89 -11.71 -15.10 0.99
N SER A 90 -11.17 -15.30 -0.21
CA SER A 90 -9.70 -15.37 -0.43
C SER A 90 -8.97 -14.15 0.11
N VAL A 91 -9.50 -12.95 -0.13
CA VAL A 91 -8.91 -11.67 0.31
C VAL A 91 -8.89 -11.54 1.83
N VAL A 92 -9.98 -11.92 2.51
CA VAL A 92 -10.03 -11.87 3.98
C VAL A 92 -9.12 -12.93 4.58
N ARG A 93 -9.06 -14.11 3.95
CA ARG A 93 -8.20 -15.21 4.41
C ARG A 93 -6.73 -14.83 4.34
N PHE A 94 -6.28 -14.22 3.24
CA PHE A 94 -4.91 -13.70 3.12
C PHE A 94 -4.54 -12.76 4.27
N ARG A 95 -5.39 -11.76 4.55
CA ARG A 95 -5.13 -10.81 5.64
C ARG A 95 -5.18 -11.46 7.02
N TRP A 96 -6.05 -12.44 7.22
CA TRP A 96 -6.11 -13.20 8.47
C TRP A 96 -4.90 -14.12 8.66
N ASP A 97 -4.43 -14.76 7.60
CA ASP A 97 -3.24 -15.60 7.63
C ASP A 97 -1.99 -14.79 7.95
N VAL A 98 -1.92 -13.54 7.48
CA VAL A 98 -0.90 -12.58 7.90
C VAL A 98 -1.12 -12.17 9.37
N GLY A 99 -2.32 -11.69 9.71
CA GLY A 99 -2.59 -11.07 11.00
C GLY A 99 -2.48 -12.00 12.20
N LYS A 100 -2.78 -13.29 12.03
CA LYS A 100 -2.69 -14.29 13.11
C LYS A 100 -1.25 -14.55 13.57
N ASP A 101 -0.27 -14.31 12.70
CA ASP A 101 1.15 -14.58 12.96
C ASP A 101 1.86 -13.34 13.53
N VAL A 102 1.20 -12.18 13.51
CA VAL A 102 1.71 -10.95 14.14
C VAL A 102 1.51 -11.02 15.65
N THR A 103 2.59 -10.84 16.41
CA THR A 103 2.54 -10.84 17.88
C THR A 103 2.10 -9.48 18.43
N SER A 104 1.58 -9.46 19.66
CA SER A 104 1.21 -8.20 20.35
C SER A 104 2.39 -7.23 20.45
N THR A 105 3.60 -7.73 20.68
CA THR A 105 4.82 -6.89 20.78
C THR A 105 5.21 -6.27 19.43
N GLU A 106 5.09 -7.03 18.34
CA GLU A 106 5.28 -6.48 16.99
C GLU A 106 4.20 -5.46 16.66
N TYR A 107 2.94 -5.74 17.00
CA TYR A 107 1.84 -4.79 16.83
C TYR A 107 2.09 -3.47 17.57
N GLU A 108 2.49 -3.52 18.85
CA GLU A 108 2.86 -2.33 19.62
C GLU A 108 3.99 -1.55 18.96
N THR A 109 4.98 -2.25 18.39
CA THR A 109 6.07 -1.62 17.64
C THR A 109 5.56 -0.90 16.40
N TYR A 110 4.68 -1.54 15.61
CA TYR A 110 4.08 -0.94 14.42
C TYR A 110 3.24 0.29 14.77
N MET A 111 2.44 0.22 15.83
CA MET A 111 1.63 1.35 16.28
C MET A 111 2.50 2.52 16.76
N ASN A 112 3.63 2.25 17.42
CA ASN A 112 4.58 3.29 17.79
C ASN A 112 5.21 3.95 16.56
N GLN A 113 5.59 3.19 15.54
CA GLN A 113 6.13 3.73 14.28
C GLN A 113 5.11 4.62 13.56
N LEU A 114 3.84 4.19 13.50
CA LEU A 114 2.75 4.99 12.93
C LEU A 114 2.53 6.28 13.72
N GLU A 115 2.64 6.24 15.05
CA GLU A 115 2.51 7.43 15.88
C GLU A 115 3.66 8.42 15.68
N ILE A 116 4.89 7.93 15.50
CA ILE A 116 6.05 8.77 15.15
C ILE A 116 5.80 9.47 13.81
N PHE A 117 5.37 8.72 12.79
CA PHE A 117 5.05 9.30 11.49
C PHE A 117 3.92 10.32 11.59
N ARG A 118 2.83 9.99 12.31
CA ARG A 118 1.69 10.90 12.52
C ARG A 118 2.13 12.22 13.15
N LYS A 119 2.95 12.17 14.21
CA LYS A 119 3.49 13.36 14.86
C LYS A 119 4.38 14.18 13.92
N TRP A 120 5.24 13.52 13.16
CA TRP A 120 6.08 14.20 12.17
C TRP A 120 5.23 14.86 11.08
N PHE A 121 4.27 14.15 10.50
CA PHE A 121 3.41 14.63 9.42
C PHE A 121 2.54 15.79 9.89
N SER A 122 1.90 15.68 11.06
CA SER A 122 1.14 16.78 11.65
C SER A 122 2.00 17.94 12.12
N GLY A 123 3.28 17.72 12.45
CA GLY A 123 4.17 18.81 12.88
C GLY A 123 4.82 19.58 11.73
N ASN A 124 4.96 18.95 10.55
CA ASN A 124 5.76 19.49 9.44
C ASN A 124 4.96 19.72 8.15
N ILE A 125 3.85 19.02 7.95
CA ILE A 125 3.11 19.01 6.67
C ILE A 125 1.66 19.46 6.86
N MET A 126 0.92 18.81 7.76
CA MET A 126 -0.51 19.09 8.04
C MET A 126 -0.66 19.56 9.49
N GLY A 127 -0.13 20.75 9.77
CA GLY A 127 -0.21 21.42 11.07
C GLY A 127 -1.65 21.56 11.56
N PRO A 128 -1.93 21.39 12.85
CA PRO A 128 -3.27 21.64 13.39
C PRO A 128 -3.57 23.14 13.40
N ASP A 129 -4.77 23.52 12.93
CA ASP A 129 -5.28 24.89 13.02
C ASP A 129 -6.66 24.90 13.71
N SER A 130 -6.87 25.87 14.59
CA SER A 130 -8.08 25.95 15.43
C SER A 130 -9.32 26.47 14.68
N GLY A 131 -9.15 27.15 13.55
CA GLY A 131 -10.22 27.65 12.69
C GLY A 131 -10.53 26.73 11.51
N THR A 132 -9.52 26.05 10.95
CA THR A 132 -9.63 25.25 9.71
C THR A 132 -9.32 23.76 9.89
N LEU A 133 -9.12 23.27 11.13
CA LEU A 133 -8.64 21.93 11.50
C LEU A 133 -7.18 21.66 11.11
N SER A 134 -6.72 22.16 9.96
CA SER A 134 -5.31 22.11 9.54
C SER A 134 -4.88 23.38 8.81
N ASP A 135 -3.58 23.69 8.87
CA ASP A 135 -2.92 24.80 8.16
C ASP A 135 -2.57 24.48 6.70
N ALA A 136 -2.82 23.25 6.25
CA ALA A 136 -2.53 22.78 4.90
C ALA A 136 -3.72 22.03 4.28
N ILE A 137 -3.75 22.01 2.95
CA ILE A 137 -4.75 21.28 2.15
C ILE A 137 -4.03 20.13 1.45
N LEU A 138 -4.46 18.90 1.73
CA LEU A 138 -4.00 17.71 1.02
C LEU A 138 -4.94 17.42 -0.16
N ILE A 139 -4.45 17.66 -1.37
CA ILE A 139 -5.15 17.24 -2.60
C ILE A 139 -4.68 15.81 -2.92
N MET A 140 -5.60 14.85 -2.83
CA MET A 140 -5.35 13.47 -3.25
C MET A 140 -5.99 13.27 -4.64
N PRO A 141 -5.23 13.41 -5.75
CA PRO A 141 -5.77 13.09 -7.06
C PRO A 141 -6.10 11.59 -7.09
N TYR A 142 -7.35 11.28 -7.43
CA TYR A 142 -7.83 9.92 -7.56
C TYR A 142 -8.47 9.77 -8.94
N GLY A 143 -8.01 8.78 -9.71
CA GLY A 143 -8.44 8.55 -11.09
C GLY A 143 -7.65 9.34 -12.13
N GLU A 144 -7.83 8.96 -13.39
CA GLU A 144 -7.24 9.66 -14.53
C GLU A 144 -7.95 11.01 -14.79
N PRO A 145 -7.26 12.00 -15.37
CA PRO A 145 -7.82 13.35 -15.57
C PRO A 145 -8.92 13.42 -16.66
N HIS A 146 -9.38 12.28 -17.18
CA HIS A 146 -10.46 12.21 -18.17
C HIS A 146 -11.73 11.57 -17.58
N PRO A 147 -12.92 12.04 -18.01
CA PRO A 147 -14.18 11.50 -17.52
C PRO A 147 -14.36 10.03 -17.94
N GLU A 148 -14.57 9.15 -16.96
CA GLU A 148 -14.98 7.76 -17.20
C GLU A 148 -16.51 7.68 -17.22
N TYR A 149 -17.08 7.54 -18.40
CA TYR A 149 -18.53 7.39 -18.56
C TYR A 149 -18.93 5.93 -18.34
N ARG A 150 -19.92 5.71 -17.46
CA ARG A 150 -20.46 4.38 -17.08
C ARG A 150 -20.78 3.48 -18.28
N ASP A 151 -21.15 4.08 -19.41
CA ASP A 151 -21.64 3.39 -20.59
C ASP A 151 -20.57 3.30 -21.71
N GLU A 152 -19.31 3.66 -21.42
CA GLU A 152 -18.16 3.50 -22.33
C GLU A 152 -17.35 2.24 -21.98
N ALA A 153 -16.88 1.53 -23.02
CA ALA A 153 -16.04 0.36 -22.85
C ALA A 153 -14.61 0.79 -22.46
N ILE A 154 -14.06 0.18 -21.41
CA ILE A 154 -12.69 0.45 -20.95
C ILE A 154 -11.72 0.21 -22.13
N HIS A 155 -11.06 1.27 -22.60
CA HIS A 155 -10.08 1.20 -23.68
C HIS A 155 -8.75 0.61 -23.15
N LEU A 156 -8.72 -0.70 -22.88
CA LEU A 156 -7.52 -1.42 -22.40
C LEU A 156 -6.45 -1.65 -23.48
N LEU A 157 -6.56 -1.05 -24.67
CA LEU A 157 -5.59 -1.19 -25.74
C LEU A 157 -5.41 0.16 -26.44
N GLY A 158 -4.25 0.80 -26.22
CA GLY A 158 -3.81 1.92 -27.03
C GLY A 158 -3.67 1.54 -28.52
N PRO A 159 -3.62 2.53 -29.43
CA PRO A 159 -3.65 2.29 -30.87
C PRO A 159 -2.37 1.58 -31.32
N SER A 160 -2.55 0.44 -31.97
CA SER A 160 -1.52 -0.23 -32.78
C SER A 160 -1.06 0.69 -33.91
N LEU A 161 0.22 1.07 -33.88
CA LEU A 161 1.00 1.52 -35.04
C LEU A 161 1.93 0.39 -35.47
#